data_AF-A0A5B7HBP7-F1
#
_entry.id   AF-A0A5B7HBP7-F1
#
_cell.length_a   1.000
_cell.length_b   1.000
_cell.length_c   1.000
_cell.angle_alpha   90.00
_cell.angle_beta   90.00
_cell.angle_gamma   90.00
#
_symmetry.space_group_name_H-M   'P 1'
#
loop_
_entity.id
_entity.type
_entity.pdbx_description
1 polymer ?
#
loop_
_entity_poly.entity_id
_entity_poly.type
_entity_poly.pdbx_seq_one_letter_code
_entity_poly.pdbx_strand_id
1 'polypeptide(L)'
;MPCCAEWHWQKVARLCCLLSGCQSRTDTEDLEIFLGPVLPPSFSVFWEPLVKYLKRCKVLFLIDGLDEMNNTSEKLVSNVLTIARCHKQLSILVTSRPEREDWLLNRYKQDYRLSHLSIEGIPVTRRTEFALQYYTSTNQDRLREFMTQQKDIKLFELPLNLIFLVRLFEDKPDCIKEHITQASLYTYFNEWCTEKLHDRISTYPHGGIRGHAPSR
;
A
#
# COMPACT_ATOMS: atom_id res chain seq x y z
N MET A 1 -27.82 24.26 1.64
CA MET A 1 -26.37 24.34 1.96
C MET A 1 -26.21 25.20 3.19
N PRO A 2 -25.81 24.61 4.32
CA PRO A 2 -24.61 25.13 4.97
C PRO A 2 -23.74 24.05 5.63
N CYS A 3 -22.56 24.50 6.08
CA CYS A 3 -21.62 23.89 7.01
C CYS A 3 -20.64 22.86 6.44
N CYS A 4 -19.58 23.41 5.82
CA CYS A 4 -18.22 22.91 5.98
C CYS A 4 -17.96 22.63 7.48
N ALA A 5 -17.87 21.36 7.86
CA ALA A 5 -17.27 20.97 9.11
C ALA A 5 -15.75 21.16 8.98
N GLU A 6 -15.24 22.20 9.65
CA GLU A 6 -13.83 22.41 9.91
C GLU A 6 -13.26 21.20 10.64
N TRP A 7 -12.48 20.39 9.94
CA TRP A 7 -11.69 19.33 10.53
C TRP A 7 -10.46 19.94 11.22
N HIS A 8 -10.55 20.19 12.52
CA HIS A 8 -9.41 20.45 13.38
C HIS A 8 -8.54 19.18 13.55
N TRP A 9 -7.75 18.84 12.55
CA TRP A 9 -6.61 17.91 12.66
C TRP A 9 -5.29 18.68 12.72
N GLN A 10 -5.13 19.54 13.72
CA GLN A 10 -3.82 20.12 13.99
C GLN A 10 -2.96 19.10 14.73
N LYS A 11 -1.91 18.60 14.04
CA LYS A 11 -0.78 17.78 14.52
C LYS A 11 -1.03 16.27 14.66
N VAL A 12 -1.26 15.59 13.54
CA VAL A 12 -1.07 14.12 13.45
C VAL A 12 0.30 13.86 12.82
N ALA A 13 1.28 13.43 13.62
CA ALA A 13 2.49 12.84 13.08
C ALA A 13 2.11 11.47 12.49
N ARG A 14 2.24 11.34 11.16
CA ARG A 14 2.06 10.06 10.47
C ARG A 14 3.41 9.36 10.45
N LEU A 15 3.50 8.25 11.16
CA LEU A 15 4.58 7.30 10.97
C LEU A 15 4.01 6.08 10.26
N CYS A 16 4.32 5.95 8.97
CA CYS A 16 4.00 4.75 8.20
C CYS A 16 5.15 3.75 8.37
N CYS A 17 4.88 2.62 9.02
CA CYS A 17 5.80 1.49 9.02
C CYS A 17 5.47 0.59 7.82
N LEU A 18 6.26 0.69 6.75
CA LEU A 18 6.22 -0.28 5.65
C LEU A 18 7.02 -1.52 6.06
N LEU A 19 6.32 -2.62 6.36
CA LEU A 19 6.95 -3.87 6.81
C LEU A 19 7.72 -4.61 5.69
N SER A 20 7.51 -4.23 4.43
CA SER A 20 8.16 -4.86 3.26
C SER A 20 9.63 -4.49 3.05
N GLY A 21 10.19 -3.54 3.82
CA GLY A 21 11.59 -3.07 3.67
C GLY A 21 12.59 -3.52 4.75
N CYS A 22 12.15 -4.19 5.81
CA CYS A 22 13.00 -4.56 6.95
C CYS A 22 13.68 -5.93 6.76
N GLN A 23 14.54 -6.08 5.73
CA GLN A 23 15.21 -7.36 5.45
C GLN A 23 16.66 -7.49 5.96
N SER A 24 17.27 -6.48 6.58
CA SER A 24 18.62 -6.66 7.12
C SER A 24 18.99 -5.64 8.20
N ARG A 25 18.66 -5.92 9.47
CA ARG A 25 19.49 -5.56 10.64
C ARG A 25 18.97 -6.22 11.92
N THR A 26 19.91 -6.38 12.83
CA THR A 26 20.02 -7.34 13.94
C THR A 26 18.95 -7.24 15.03
N ASP A 27 18.45 -8.41 15.43
CA ASP A 27 17.72 -8.91 16.61
C ASP A 27 17.28 -8.09 17.83
N THR A 28 17.50 -6.78 17.94
CA THR A 28 16.95 -5.97 19.05
C THR A 28 16.72 -4.54 18.58
N GLU A 29 15.51 -4.19 18.15
CA GLU A 29 15.25 -2.80 17.79
C GLU A 29 14.02 -2.27 18.54
N ASP A 30 14.34 -1.56 19.63
CA ASP A 30 13.47 -0.61 20.31
C ASP A 30 12.85 0.34 19.28
N LEU A 31 11.69 0.94 19.58
CA LEU A 31 11.06 1.94 18.70
C LEU A 31 12.04 3.07 18.35
N GLU A 32 12.98 3.34 19.26
CA GLU A 32 14.08 4.29 19.12
C GLU A 32 15.15 3.88 18.09
N ILE A 33 15.29 2.60 17.76
CA ILE A 33 16.22 2.18 16.71
C ILE A 33 15.49 2.21 15.37
N PHE A 34 14.24 1.75 15.34
CA PHE A 34 13.41 1.78 14.14
C PHE A 34 13.17 3.21 13.59
N LEU A 35 12.88 4.16 14.48
CA LEU A 35 12.60 5.53 14.06
C LEU A 35 13.86 6.21 13.49
N GLY A 36 15.07 5.80 13.91
CA GLY A 36 16.33 6.51 13.66
C GLY A 36 16.62 6.74 12.17
N PRO A 37 16.52 5.69 11.33
CA PRO A 37 16.66 5.81 9.88
C PRO A 37 15.49 6.50 9.17
N VAL A 38 14.30 6.48 9.77
CA VAL A 38 13.06 7.01 9.16
C VAL A 38 12.95 8.52 9.34
N LEU A 39 13.46 9.03 10.45
CA LEU A 39 13.41 10.45 10.75
C LEU A 39 14.57 11.21 10.10
N PRO A 40 14.36 12.47 9.66
CA PRO A 40 15.42 13.25 9.07
C PRO A 40 16.61 13.38 10.05
N PRO A 41 17.86 13.33 9.58
CA PRO A 41 19.05 13.42 10.45
C PRO A 41 19.09 14.66 11.35
N SER A 42 18.42 15.75 10.95
CA SER A 42 18.24 16.96 11.74
C SER A 42 17.49 16.75 13.07
N PHE A 43 16.77 15.64 13.23
CA PHE A 43 16.06 15.26 14.45
C PHE A 43 16.90 14.40 15.41
N SER A 44 18.10 13.98 15.01
CA SER A 44 18.99 13.14 15.85
C SER A 44 19.35 13.79 17.20
N VAL A 45 19.52 15.11 17.22
CA VAL A 45 19.77 15.90 18.45
C VAL A 45 18.60 15.82 19.44
N PHE A 46 17.40 15.52 18.94
CA PHE A 46 16.19 15.45 19.73
C PHE A 46 15.76 14.02 20.03
N TRP A 47 16.60 13.01 19.84
CA TRP A 47 16.18 11.60 19.90
C TRP A 47 15.49 11.20 21.21
N GLU A 48 16.20 11.32 22.33
CA GLU A 48 15.68 11.02 23.66
C GLU A 48 14.46 11.92 24.01
N PRO A 49 14.48 13.25 23.78
CA PRO A 49 13.30 14.07 23.92
C PRO A 49 12.13 13.61 23.05
N LEU A 50 12.38 13.20 21.81
CA LEU A 50 11.36 12.93 20.80
C LEU A 50 10.53 11.73 21.18
N VAL A 51 11.15 10.63 21.62
CA VAL A 51 10.41 9.45 22.10
C VAL A 51 9.55 9.80 23.30
N LYS A 52 10.09 10.62 24.22
CA LYS A 52 9.35 11.14 25.37
C LYS A 52 8.20 12.08 24.97
N TYR A 53 8.38 12.87 23.91
CA TYR A 53 7.34 13.75 23.36
C TYR A 53 6.27 12.96 22.60
N LEU A 54 6.66 11.94 21.82
CA LEU A 54 5.71 11.05 21.13
C LEU A 54 4.77 10.38 22.13
N LYS A 55 5.27 9.96 23.30
CA LYS A 55 4.46 9.42 24.41
C LYS A 55 3.46 10.43 25.01
N ARG A 56 3.63 11.74 24.74
CA ARG A 56 2.77 12.85 25.19
C ARG A 56 1.95 13.47 24.06
N CYS A 57 2.07 12.94 22.85
CA CYS A 57 1.34 13.37 21.68
C CYS A 57 0.25 12.37 21.33
N LYS A 58 -0.77 12.86 20.60
CA LYS A 58 -1.72 11.99 19.93
C LYS A 58 -1.05 11.44 18.67
N VAL A 59 -0.55 10.22 18.73
CA VAL A 59 0.16 9.58 17.62
C VAL A 59 -0.68 8.42 17.09
N LEU A 60 -0.76 8.31 15.77
CA LEU A 60 -1.34 7.17 15.08
C LEU A 60 -0.22 6.37 14.40
N PHE A 61 -0.05 5.12 14.82
CA PHE A 61 0.81 4.16 14.13
C PHE A 61 0.02 3.46 13.03
N LEU A 62 0.58 3.46 11.83
CA LEU A 62 0.07 2.71 10.69
C LEU A 62 0.99 1.53 10.44
N ILE A 63 0.48 0.32 10.66
CA ILE A 63 1.19 -0.94 10.43
C ILE A 63 0.59 -1.59 9.19
N ASP A 64 1.35 -1.63 8.11
CA ASP A 64 0.87 -2.15 6.83
C ASP A 64 1.37 -3.58 6.59
N GLY A 65 0.46 -4.51 6.25
CA GLY A 65 0.80 -5.88 5.86
C GLY A 65 1.18 -6.80 7.01
N LEU A 66 0.31 -6.91 8.03
CA LEU A 66 0.55 -7.81 9.18
C LEU A 66 0.72 -9.28 8.76
N ASP A 67 0.10 -9.69 7.65
CA ASP A 67 0.21 -11.05 7.12
C ASP A 67 1.57 -11.38 6.52
N GLU A 68 2.35 -10.36 6.18
CA GLU A 68 3.69 -10.48 5.59
C GLU A 68 4.81 -10.38 6.64
N MET A 69 4.45 -10.36 7.93
CA MET A 69 5.43 -10.29 9.02
C MET A 69 6.39 -11.47 9.03
N ASN A 70 7.68 -11.14 9.15
CA ASN A 70 8.73 -12.04 9.60
C ASN A 70 9.05 -11.84 11.10
N ASN A 71 9.95 -12.66 11.64
CA ASN A 71 10.34 -12.63 13.06
C ASN A 71 10.83 -11.25 13.53
N THR A 72 11.55 -10.51 12.69
CA THR A 72 12.07 -9.17 13.02
C THR A 72 10.94 -8.16 13.10
N SER A 73 10.05 -8.13 12.09
CA SER A 73 8.88 -7.26 12.10
C SER A 73 7.91 -7.58 13.24
N GLU A 74 7.75 -8.85 13.61
CA GLU A 74 6.87 -9.25 14.72
C GLU A 74 7.35 -8.66 16.05
N LYS A 75 8.66 -8.65 16.30
CA LYS A 75 9.25 -8.02 17.49
C LYS A 75 8.96 -6.52 17.52
N LEU A 76 9.15 -5.82 16.40
CA LEU A 76 8.85 -4.38 16.30
C LEU A 76 7.36 -4.09 16.55
N VAL A 77 6.47 -4.84 15.90
CA VAL A 77 5.02 -4.71 16.09
C VAL A 77 4.64 -4.95 17.55
N SER A 78 5.21 -5.99 18.18
CA SER A 78 5.02 -6.28 19.61
C SER A 78 5.51 -5.14 20.50
N ASN A 79 6.63 -4.49 20.16
CA ASN A 79 7.15 -3.34 20.89
C ASN A 79 6.23 -2.12 20.75
N VAL A 80 5.78 -1.80 19.52
CA VAL A 80 4.83 -0.70 19.25
C VAL A 80 3.54 -0.92 20.02
N LEU A 81 2.99 -2.13 19.99
CA LEU A 81 1.81 -2.50 20.78
C LEU A 81 2.09 -2.36 22.28
N THR A 82 3.21 -2.86 22.79
CA THR A 82 3.51 -2.72 24.22
C THR A 82 3.58 -1.26 24.66
N ILE A 83 4.18 -0.39 23.85
CA ILE A 83 4.27 1.06 24.09
C ILE A 83 2.87 1.70 24.03
N ALA A 84 2.08 1.39 23.01
CA ALA A 84 0.73 1.95 22.86
C ALA A 84 -0.20 1.58 24.02
N ARG A 85 -0.11 0.35 24.52
CA ARG A 85 -0.84 -0.09 25.71
C ARG A 85 -0.52 0.77 26.93
N CYS A 86 0.74 1.13 27.13
CA CYS A 86 1.17 1.94 28.27
C CYS A 86 0.80 3.44 28.13
N HIS A 87 0.44 3.90 26.93
CA HIS A 87 0.23 5.31 26.64
C HIS A 87 -1.10 5.55 25.90
N LYS A 88 -2.14 5.97 26.65
CA LYS A 88 -3.52 6.17 26.17
C LYS A 88 -3.70 7.15 25.00
N GLN A 89 -2.66 7.89 24.62
CA GLN A 89 -2.71 8.87 23.52
C GLN A 89 -2.25 8.27 22.19
N LEU A 90 -1.77 7.03 22.19
CA LEU A 90 -1.32 6.33 21.01
C LEU A 90 -2.48 5.49 20.47
N SER A 91 -2.71 5.57 19.16
CA SER A 91 -3.66 4.75 18.42
C SER A 91 -2.91 3.94 17.36
N ILE A 92 -3.46 2.79 17.00
CA ILE A 92 -2.86 1.89 16.03
C ILE A 92 -3.93 1.54 15.00
N LEU A 93 -3.57 1.65 13.73
CA LEU A 93 -4.31 1.06 12.62
C LEU A 93 -3.41 0.03 11.95
N VAL A 94 -3.94 -1.18 11.78
CA VAL A 94 -3.22 -2.29 11.17
C VAL A 94 -4.00 -2.71 9.92
N THR A 95 -3.28 -2.94 8.83
CA THR A 95 -3.84 -3.60 7.64
C THR A 95 -3.35 -5.05 7.62
N SER A 96 -4.24 -5.96 7.22
CA SER A 96 -3.89 -7.36 7.05
C SER A 96 -4.92 -8.04 6.16
N ARG A 97 -4.54 -9.17 5.58
CA ARG A 97 -5.52 -10.14 5.07
C ARG A 97 -6.26 -10.85 6.22
N PRO A 98 -7.51 -11.30 6.01
CA PRO A 98 -8.34 -11.88 7.06
C PRO A 98 -7.70 -13.08 7.79
N GLU A 99 -6.90 -13.90 7.10
CA GLU A 99 -6.24 -15.08 7.68
C GLU A 99 -5.28 -14.79 8.84
N ARG A 100 -4.89 -13.53 9.02
CA ARG A 100 -3.92 -13.11 10.06
C ARG A 100 -4.52 -12.24 11.14
N GLU A 101 -5.81 -11.96 11.06
CA GLU A 101 -6.54 -11.22 12.09
C GLU A 101 -6.49 -11.95 13.46
N ASP A 102 -6.66 -13.27 13.45
CA ASP A 102 -6.68 -14.10 14.66
C ASP A 102 -5.39 -13.97 15.49
N TRP A 103 -4.25 -13.75 14.85
CA TRP A 103 -2.98 -13.53 15.56
C TRP A 103 -3.07 -12.31 16.49
N LEU A 104 -3.67 -11.22 16.00
CA LEU A 104 -3.80 -9.98 16.75
C LEU A 104 -4.90 -10.08 17.81
N LEU A 105 -6.06 -10.66 17.45
CA LEU A 105 -7.18 -10.86 18.36
C LEU A 105 -6.78 -11.77 19.53
N ASN A 106 -6.18 -12.92 19.26
CA ASN A 106 -5.85 -13.88 20.32
C ASN A 106 -4.80 -13.35 21.29
N ARG A 107 -3.84 -12.54 20.79
CA ARG A 107 -2.72 -12.07 21.60
C ARG A 107 -3.02 -10.78 22.37
N TYR A 108 -3.87 -9.90 21.85
CA TYR A 108 -4.00 -8.53 22.36
C TYR A 108 -5.44 -8.08 22.65
N LYS A 109 -6.46 -8.93 22.48
CA LYS A 109 -7.88 -8.54 22.72
C LYS A 109 -8.18 -8.08 24.15
N GLN A 110 -7.39 -8.51 25.14
CA GLN A 110 -7.54 -8.05 26.52
C GLN A 110 -6.88 -6.68 26.77
N ASP A 111 -5.88 -6.34 25.96
CA ASP A 111 -5.10 -5.11 26.11
C ASP A 111 -5.72 -3.91 25.37
N TYR A 112 -6.60 -4.16 24.40
CA TYR A 112 -7.12 -3.14 23.48
C TYR A 112 -8.62 -3.20 23.28
N ARG A 113 -9.22 -2.01 23.10
CA ARG A 113 -10.52 -1.89 22.44
C ARG A 113 -10.33 -1.98 20.93
N LEU A 114 -10.59 -3.15 20.38
CA LEU A 114 -10.42 -3.42 18.95
C LEU A 114 -11.67 -3.01 18.17
N SER A 115 -11.47 -2.43 16.99
CA SER A 115 -12.51 -2.14 16.00
C SER A 115 -12.07 -2.75 14.68
N HIS A 116 -12.95 -3.54 14.06
CA HIS A 116 -12.69 -4.19 12.78
C HIS A 116 -13.26 -3.33 11.65
N LEU A 117 -12.45 -3.08 10.62
CA LEU A 117 -12.85 -2.40 9.40
C LEU A 117 -12.48 -3.29 8.22
N SER A 118 -13.47 -3.66 7.41
CA SER A 118 -13.27 -4.44 6.19
C SER A 118 -13.39 -3.54 4.96
N ILE A 119 -12.54 -3.78 3.96
CA ILE A 119 -12.60 -3.10 2.67
C ILE A 119 -13.36 -4.01 1.70
N GLU A 120 -14.59 -3.64 1.36
CA GLU A 120 -15.49 -4.44 0.51
C GLU A 120 -15.17 -4.34 -1.00
N GLY A 121 -14.21 -3.50 -1.39
CA GLY A 121 -13.84 -3.28 -2.79
C GLY A 121 -14.70 -2.22 -3.49
N ILE A 122 -14.69 -2.22 -4.82
CA ILE A 122 -15.40 -1.24 -5.65
C ILE A 122 -16.83 -1.74 -5.92
N PRO A 123 -17.86 -0.97 -5.52
CA PRO A 123 -19.24 -1.36 -5.78
C PRO A 123 -19.53 -1.40 -7.28
N VAL A 124 -20.37 -2.33 -7.72
CA VAL A 124 -20.71 -2.56 -9.15
C VAL A 124 -21.01 -1.26 -9.89
N THR A 125 -21.77 -0.35 -9.26
CA THR A 125 -22.18 0.94 -9.82
C THR A 125 -21.04 1.90 -10.14
N ARG A 126 -19.85 1.70 -9.55
CA ARG A 126 -18.67 2.56 -9.71
C ARG A 126 -17.53 1.91 -10.49
N ARG A 127 -17.62 0.63 -10.85
CA ARG A 127 -16.51 -0.10 -11.50
C ARG A 127 -16.15 0.48 -12.86
N THR A 128 -17.15 0.79 -13.69
CA THR A 128 -16.93 1.41 -15.00
C THR A 128 -16.32 2.80 -14.85
N GLU A 129 -16.84 3.63 -13.95
CA GLU A 129 -16.28 4.95 -13.67
C GLU A 129 -14.82 4.84 -13.23
N PHE A 130 -14.51 3.96 -12.29
CA PHE A 130 -13.16 3.70 -11.82
C PHE A 130 -12.23 3.28 -12.96
N ALA A 131 -12.62 2.32 -13.79
CA ALA A 131 -11.81 1.85 -14.92
C ALA A 131 -11.47 2.99 -15.89
N LEU A 132 -12.44 3.84 -16.19
CA LEU A 132 -12.28 4.94 -17.15
C LEU A 132 -11.36 6.06 -16.64
N GLN A 133 -11.20 6.23 -15.32
CA GLN A 133 -10.24 7.18 -14.76
C GLN A 133 -8.79 6.83 -15.10
N TYR A 134 -8.51 5.55 -15.34
CA TYR A 134 -7.18 5.04 -15.68
C TYR A 134 -7.00 4.77 -17.18
N TYR A 135 -8.07 4.90 -17.97
CA TYR A 135 -8.04 4.67 -19.42
C TYR A 135 -7.72 5.98 -20.15
N THR A 136 -6.55 6.03 -20.79
CA THR A 136 -5.97 7.21 -21.43
C THR A 136 -6.41 7.39 -22.88
N SER A 137 -6.87 6.32 -23.54
CA SER A 137 -7.35 6.40 -24.92
C SER A 137 -8.66 7.19 -25.01
N THR A 138 -8.79 7.96 -26.08
CA THR A 138 -9.95 8.82 -26.35
C THR A 138 -11.21 8.03 -26.70
N ASN A 139 -11.06 6.82 -27.26
CA ASN A 139 -12.19 5.94 -27.56
C ASN A 139 -12.45 5.00 -26.38
N GLN A 140 -13.38 5.39 -25.51
CA GLN A 140 -13.75 4.65 -24.31
C GLN A 140 -14.87 3.62 -24.53
N ASP A 141 -15.48 3.59 -25.71
CA ASP A 141 -16.74 2.87 -25.94
C ASP A 141 -16.58 1.36 -25.78
N ARG A 142 -15.49 0.81 -26.33
CA ARG A 142 -15.19 -0.63 -26.23
C ARG A 142 -15.02 -1.08 -24.77
N LEU A 143 -14.35 -0.28 -23.93
CA LEU A 143 -14.19 -0.58 -22.51
C LEU A 143 -15.51 -0.44 -21.76
N ARG A 144 -16.31 0.59 -22.07
CA ARG A 144 -17.66 0.77 -21.48
C ARG A 144 -18.56 -0.41 -21.79
N GLU A 145 -18.58 -0.84 -23.04
CA GLU A 145 -19.35 -1.99 -23.49
C GLU A 145 -18.92 -3.26 -22.76
N PHE A 146 -17.61 -3.54 -22.74
CA PHE A 146 -17.06 -4.69 -22.00
C PHE A 146 -17.45 -4.65 -20.52
N MET A 147 -17.25 -3.51 -19.84
CA MET A 147 -17.61 -3.35 -18.43
C MET A 147 -19.11 -3.50 -18.17
N THR A 148 -19.95 -3.12 -19.13
CA THR A 148 -21.41 -3.27 -19.03
C THR A 148 -21.82 -4.74 -19.15
N GLN A 149 -21.21 -5.47 -20.08
CA GLN A 149 -21.43 -6.91 -20.26
C GLN A 149 -20.93 -7.72 -19.05
N GLN A 150 -19.83 -7.27 -18.42
CA GLN A 150 -19.16 -7.97 -17.33
C GLN A 150 -19.43 -7.36 -15.93
N LYS A 151 -20.50 -6.58 -15.78
CA LYS A 151 -20.77 -5.76 -14.59
C LYS A 151 -20.78 -6.56 -13.27
N ASP A 152 -21.27 -7.80 -13.32
CA ASP A 152 -21.50 -8.65 -12.13
C ASP A 152 -20.30 -9.54 -11.79
N ILE A 153 -19.20 -9.45 -12.55
CA ILE A 153 -17.99 -10.24 -12.27
C ILE A 153 -17.33 -9.73 -10.97
N LYS A 154 -17.25 -10.60 -9.96
CA LYS A 154 -16.58 -10.34 -8.67
C LYS A 154 -15.11 -9.97 -8.81
N LEU A 155 -14.44 -10.44 -9.86
CA LEU A 155 -13.05 -10.08 -10.16
C LEU A 155 -12.81 -8.56 -10.10
N PHE A 156 -13.79 -7.78 -10.55
CA PHE A 156 -13.72 -6.33 -10.64
C PHE A 156 -14.12 -5.60 -9.35
N GLU A 157 -14.36 -6.32 -8.26
CA GLU A 157 -14.40 -5.74 -6.90
C GLU A 157 -13.03 -5.21 -6.50
N LEU A 158 -11.96 -5.86 -6.95
CA LEU A 158 -10.60 -5.52 -6.59
C LEU A 158 -10.07 -4.38 -7.49
N PRO A 159 -9.67 -3.23 -6.93
CA PRO A 159 -9.13 -2.12 -7.70
C PRO A 159 -7.94 -2.51 -8.60
N LEU A 160 -7.05 -3.38 -8.09
CA LEU A 160 -5.88 -3.84 -8.82
C LEU A 160 -6.25 -4.58 -10.10
N ASN A 161 -7.29 -5.42 -10.05
CA ASN A 161 -7.75 -6.16 -11.23
C ASN A 161 -8.31 -5.23 -12.30
N LEU A 162 -9.02 -4.17 -11.89
CA LEU A 162 -9.50 -3.16 -12.83
C LEU A 162 -8.35 -2.38 -13.47
N ILE A 163 -7.31 -2.05 -12.71
CA ILE A 163 -6.11 -1.39 -13.26
C ILE A 163 -5.42 -2.30 -14.28
N PHE A 164 -5.25 -3.59 -13.97
CA PHE A 164 -4.67 -4.55 -14.92
C PHE A 164 -5.52 -4.71 -16.17
N LEU A 165 -6.84 -4.82 -16.02
CA LEU A 165 -7.77 -4.88 -17.13
C LEU A 165 -7.60 -3.67 -18.04
N VAL A 166 -7.70 -2.46 -17.48
CA VAL A 166 -7.58 -1.19 -18.20
C VAL A 166 -6.27 -1.15 -18.98
N ARG A 167 -5.15 -1.49 -18.33
CA ARG A 167 -3.83 -1.46 -18.96
C ARG A 167 -3.71 -2.44 -20.12
N LEU A 168 -4.23 -3.66 -19.96
CA LEU A 168 -4.28 -4.65 -21.04
C LEU A 168 -5.24 -4.22 -22.15
N PHE A 169 -6.35 -3.57 -21.81
CA PHE A 169 -7.31 -3.06 -22.80
C PHE A 169 -6.73 -1.92 -23.64
N GLU A 170 -5.79 -1.15 -23.10
CA GLU A 170 -5.07 -0.11 -23.86
C GLU A 170 -4.04 -0.72 -24.82
N ASP A 171 -3.19 -1.61 -24.31
CA ASP A 171 -2.01 -2.07 -25.04
C ASP A 171 -2.27 -3.33 -25.88
N LYS A 172 -3.19 -4.20 -25.43
CA LYS A 172 -3.47 -5.53 -26.01
C LYS A 172 -4.96 -5.91 -25.86
N PRO A 173 -5.90 -5.14 -26.42
CA PRO A 173 -7.32 -5.37 -26.17
C PRO A 173 -7.85 -6.74 -26.64
N ASP A 174 -7.15 -7.39 -27.57
CA ASP A 174 -7.58 -8.67 -28.15
C ASP A 174 -7.24 -9.88 -27.25
N CYS A 175 -6.39 -9.71 -26.22
CA CYS A 175 -6.17 -10.77 -25.24
C CYS A 175 -7.30 -10.86 -24.20
N ILE A 176 -8.14 -9.83 -24.09
CA ILE A 176 -9.25 -9.78 -23.15
C ILE A 176 -10.49 -10.43 -23.79
N LYS A 177 -10.83 -11.62 -23.28
CA LYS A 177 -11.99 -12.41 -23.73
C LYS A 177 -13.19 -12.19 -22.82
N GLU A 178 -14.38 -12.59 -23.29
CA GLU A 178 -15.65 -12.48 -22.54
C GLU A 178 -15.65 -13.23 -21.19
N HIS A 179 -14.84 -14.28 -21.03
CA HIS A 179 -14.77 -15.08 -19.79
C HIS A 179 -13.41 -14.96 -19.10
N ILE A 180 -13.07 -13.75 -18.66
CA ILE A 180 -11.81 -13.51 -17.95
C ILE A 180 -11.87 -14.02 -16.51
N THR A 181 -10.89 -14.84 -16.14
CA THR A 181 -10.65 -15.27 -14.76
C THR A 181 -9.52 -14.47 -14.13
N GLN A 182 -9.41 -14.49 -12.80
CA GLN A 182 -8.28 -13.87 -12.11
C GLN A 182 -6.94 -14.42 -12.59
N ALA A 183 -6.81 -15.74 -12.70
CA ALA A 183 -5.59 -16.37 -13.17
C ALA A 183 -5.23 -15.88 -14.58
N SER A 184 -6.17 -15.90 -15.53
CA SER A 184 -5.90 -15.44 -16.90
C SER A 184 -5.53 -13.96 -16.96
N LEU A 185 -6.19 -13.10 -16.18
CA LEU A 185 -5.87 -11.67 -16.12
C LEU A 185 -4.42 -11.45 -15.68
N TYR A 186 -3.99 -12.14 -14.62
CA TYR A 186 -2.63 -12.04 -14.09
C TYR A 186 -1.61 -12.63 -15.05
N THR A 187 -1.92 -13.75 -15.71
CA THR A 187 -1.06 -14.33 -16.76
C THR A 187 -0.84 -13.34 -17.89
N TYR A 188 -1.91 -12.78 -18.46
CA TYR A 188 -1.81 -11.80 -19.55
C TYR A 188 -1.06 -10.53 -19.12
N PHE A 189 -1.29 -10.06 -17.90
CA PHE A 189 -0.58 -8.89 -17.37
C PHE A 189 0.90 -9.18 -17.18
N ASN A 190 1.27 -10.37 -16.68
CA ASN A 190 2.66 -10.78 -16.53
C ASN A 190 3.38 -10.94 -17.87
N GLU A 191 2.72 -11.55 -18.86
CA GLU A 191 3.24 -11.65 -20.23
C GLU A 191 3.50 -10.26 -20.82
N TRP A 192 2.54 -9.35 -20.67
CA TRP A 192 2.69 -7.96 -21.09
C TRP A 192 3.87 -7.25 -20.39
N CYS A 193 4.01 -7.40 -19.07
CA CYS A 193 5.13 -6.85 -18.32
C CYS A 193 6.48 -7.40 -18.82
N THR A 194 6.54 -8.71 -19.10
CA THR A 194 7.74 -9.40 -19.58
C THR A 194 8.16 -8.87 -20.96
N GLU A 195 7.22 -8.72 -21.88
CA GLU A 195 7.46 -8.13 -23.19
C GLU A 195 7.95 -6.69 -23.09
N LYS A 196 7.31 -5.84 -22.27
CA LYS A 196 7.75 -4.45 -22.06
C LYS A 196 9.15 -4.37 -21.46
N LEU A 197 9.50 -5.31 -20.57
CA LEU A 197 10.84 -5.39 -20.02
C LEU A 197 11.86 -5.79 -21.09
N HIS A 198 11.55 -6.80 -21.91
CA HIS A 198 12.39 -7.19 -23.04
C HIS A 198 12.59 -6.05 -24.03
N ASP A 199 11.52 -5.37 -24.43
CA ASP A 199 11.59 -4.21 -25.32
C ASP A 199 12.51 -3.13 -24.75
N ARG A 200 12.39 -2.82 -23.45
CA ARG A 200 13.25 -1.84 -22.78
C ARG A 200 14.71 -2.25 -22.79
N ILE A 201 15.00 -3.51 -22.48
CA ILE A 201 16.37 -4.04 -22.47
C ILE A 201 16.95 -4.02 -23.90
N SER A 202 16.17 -4.42 -24.89
CA SER A 202 16.59 -4.43 -26.29
C SER A 202 16.76 -3.02 -26.89
N THR A 203 15.95 -2.05 -26.45
CA THR A 203 16.02 -0.65 -26.91
C THR A 203 17.13 0.15 -26.23
N TYR A 204 17.47 -0.20 -24.98
CA TYR A 204 18.53 0.45 -24.20
C TYR A 204 19.53 -0.58 -23.66
N PRO A 205 20.25 -1.31 -24.52
CA PRO A 205 21.03 -2.48 -24.12
C PRO A 205 22.14 -2.13 -23.12
N HIS A 206 22.74 -0.94 -23.17
CA HIS A 206 23.72 -0.49 -22.18
C HIS A 206 23.66 1.03 -22.01
N GLY A 207 23.80 1.49 -20.77
CA GLY A 207 24.15 2.87 -20.47
C GLY A 207 25.42 3.25 -21.21
N GLY A 208 25.26 3.92 -22.35
CA GLY A 208 26.30 4.79 -22.86
C GLY A 208 26.55 5.82 -21.78
N ILE A 209 27.56 5.58 -20.94
CA ILE A 209 28.27 6.62 -20.21
C ILE A 209 28.77 7.57 -21.30
N ARG A 210 27.94 8.55 -21.68
CA ARG A 210 28.41 9.70 -22.43
C ARG A 210 29.30 10.44 -21.44
N GLY A 211 30.58 10.10 -21.48
CA GLY A 211 31.61 10.92 -20.87
C GLY A 211 31.43 12.32 -21.42
N HIS A 212 30.93 13.23 -20.58
CA HIS A 212 31.09 14.65 -20.81
C HIS A 212 32.60 14.92 -20.78
N ALA A 213 33.21 14.96 -21.96
CA ALA A 213 34.50 15.60 -22.10
C ALA A 213 34.33 17.06 -21.68
N PRO A 214 35.13 17.57 -20.72
CA PRO A 214 35.04 18.97 -20.32
C PRO A 214 35.44 19.83 -21.52
N SER A 215 34.52 20.68 -21.95
CA SER A 215 34.81 21.76 -22.87
C SER A 215 35.76 22.73 -22.18
N ARG A 216 36.89 23.00 -22.83
CA ARG A 216 37.92 23.94 -22.39
C ARG A 216 37.40 25.36 -22.27
#